data_AF-A0A0F6T4W5-F1
#
_entry.id   AF-A0A0F6T4W5-F1
#
_cell.length_a   1.000
_cell.length_b   1.000
_cell.length_c   1.000
_cell.angle_alpha   90.00
_cell.angle_beta   90.00
_cell.angle_gamma   90.00
#
_symmetry.space_group_name_H-M   'P 1'
#
loop_
_entity.id
_entity.type
_entity.pdbx_description
1 polymer ?
#
loop_
_entity_poly.entity_id
_entity_poly.type
_entity_poly.pdbx_seq_one_letter_code
_entity_poly.pdbx_strand_id
1 'polypeptide(L)'
;YHSHIGQFTAVGTAHSLLELSAINFLNAIEVGSYNKAHKQIIVKILWISKALGVNNIIKKINLLVEHEQHFRWTIQFLSRNDTNHNRNHTAQLLAECEIDNNITVKSHIYLIWDGVEYFRIDEEVGHWENINPEFKEYQHILESPFWTTLRKRYMKLYCVDLKGRI
;
A
#
# COMPACT_ATOMS: atom_id res chain seq x y z
N TYR A 1 -13.20 -18.10 -5.20
CA TYR A 1 -12.50 -17.45 -4.09
C TYR A 1 -11.00 -17.30 -4.33
N HIS A 2 -10.50 -16.06 -4.33
CA HIS A 2 -9.09 -15.69 -4.42
C HIS A 2 -8.75 -14.62 -3.39
N SER A 3 -7.58 -14.70 -2.76
CA SER A 3 -7.04 -13.65 -1.90
C SER A 3 -5.91 -12.92 -2.63
N HIS A 4 -5.91 -11.60 -2.56
CA HIS A 4 -4.83 -10.76 -3.07
C HIS A 4 -4.32 -9.85 -1.97
N ILE A 5 -3.00 -9.80 -1.81
CA ILE A 5 -2.33 -9.00 -0.78
C ILE A 5 -1.25 -8.15 -1.45
N GLY A 6 -1.35 -6.83 -1.31
CA GLY A 6 -0.29 -5.88 -1.63
C GLY A 6 0.40 -5.42 -0.36
N GLN A 7 1.66 -5.79 -0.17
CA GLN A 7 2.49 -5.36 0.96
C GLN A 7 3.49 -4.31 0.49
N PHE A 8 3.45 -3.14 1.11
CA PHE A 8 4.38 -2.05 0.88
C PHE A 8 5.25 -1.85 2.11
N THR A 9 6.56 -1.72 1.92
CA THR A 9 7.50 -1.41 3.00
C THR A 9 8.42 -0.29 2.56
N ALA A 10 8.33 0.82 3.27
CA ALA A 10 9.16 2.00 3.09
C ALA A 10 10.11 2.14 4.28
N VAL A 11 11.39 2.40 4.00
CA VAL A 11 12.39 2.73 5.01
C VAL A 11 12.92 4.12 4.73
N GLY A 12 12.98 4.96 5.75
CA GLY A 12 13.42 6.34 5.59
C GLY A 12 13.82 7.00 6.89
N THR A 13 14.26 8.24 6.77
CA THR A 13 14.55 9.16 7.88
C THR A 13 13.57 10.32 7.83
N ALA A 14 13.66 11.25 8.79
CA ALA A 14 12.90 12.49 8.77
C ALA A 14 13.16 13.37 7.52
N HIS A 15 14.17 13.06 6.72
CA HIS A 15 14.57 13.89 5.57
C HIS A 15 14.47 13.15 4.23
N SER A 16 14.57 11.82 4.21
CA SER A 16 14.69 11.04 2.99
C SER A 16 13.94 9.71 3.05
N LEU A 17 13.43 9.30 1.89
CA LEU A 17 12.98 7.92 1.67
C LEU A 17 14.16 7.12 1.10
N LEU A 18 14.70 6.21 1.89
CA LEU A 18 15.86 5.40 1.52
C LEU A 18 15.43 4.26 0.60
N GLU A 19 14.42 3.49 1.02
CA GLU A 19 13.91 2.33 0.29
C GLU A 19 12.38 2.37 0.22
N LEU A 20 11.85 1.88 -0.90
CA LEU A 20 10.46 1.45 -0.99
C LEU A 20 10.43 0.15 -1.79
N SER A 21 9.82 -0.87 -1.21
CA SER A 21 9.51 -2.13 -1.87
C SER A 21 8.02 -2.40 -1.80
N ALA A 22 7.52 -3.10 -2.83
CA ALA A 22 6.18 -3.64 -2.83
C ALA A 22 6.22 -5.10 -3.26
N ILE A 23 5.45 -5.95 -2.59
CA ILE A 23 5.31 -7.38 -2.91
C ILE A 23 3.82 -7.65 -3.04
N ASN A 24 3.43 -8.33 -4.12
CA ASN A 24 2.05 -8.72 -4.38
C ASN A 24 1.92 -10.23 -4.29
N PHE A 25 0.92 -10.69 -3.55
CA PHE A 25 0.58 -12.09 -3.41
C PHE A 25 -0.80 -12.36 -3.98
N LEU A 26 -0.96 -13.46 -4.72
CA LEU A 26 -2.24 -14.01 -5.13
C LEU A 26 -2.34 -15.43 -4.57
N ASN A 27 -3.33 -15.70 -3.72
CA ASN A 27 -3.49 -16.97 -3.02
C ASN A 27 -2.19 -17.40 -2.30
N ALA A 28 -1.58 -16.47 -1.56
CA ALA A 28 -0.28 -16.62 -0.88
C ALA A 28 0.94 -16.90 -1.78
N ILE A 29 0.79 -16.87 -3.11
CA ILE A 29 1.89 -17.00 -4.06
C ILE A 29 2.36 -15.60 -4.45
N GLU A 30 3.66 -15.32 -4.32
CA GLU A 30 4.21 -14.04 -4.80
C GLU A 30 4.13 -13.96 -6.33
N VAL A 31 3.39 -12.98 -6.83
CA VAL A 31 3.14 -12.81 -8.27
C VAL A 31 3.95 -11.69 -8.90
N GLY A 32 4.42 -10.74 -8.08
CA GLY A 32 5.27 -9.68 -8.57
C GLY A 32 5.73 -8.74 -7.48
N SER A 33 6.80 -8.03 -7.78
CA SER A 33 7.46 -7.12 -6.85
C SER A 33 7.86 -5.82 -7.54
N TYR A 34 8.06 -4.78 -6.74
CA TYR A 34 8.59 -3.50 -7.16
C TYR A 34 9.65 -3.06 -6.17
N ASN A 35 10.68 -2.37 -6.68
CA ASN A 35 11.70 -1.74 -5.88
C ASN A 35 12.04 -0.35 -6.44
N LYS A 36 12.08 0.65 -5.55
CA LYS A 36 12.38 2.06 -5.86
C LYS A 36 13.70 2.27 -6.60
N ALA A 37 14.75 1.49 -6.32
CA ALA A 37 16.04 1.63 -6.99
C ALA A 37 15.94 1.39 -8.50
N HIS A 38 15.06 0.47 -8.91
CA HIS A 38 14.90 0.09 -10.31
C HIS A 38 13.69 0.75 -10.98
N LYS A 39 12.72 1.24 -10.19
CA LYS A 39 11.44 1.82 -10.65
C LYS A 39 10.71 0.94 -11.67
N GLN A 40 10.80 -0.37 -11.48
CA GLN A 40 10.21 -1.39 -12.35
C GLN A 40 9.41 -2.40 -11.53
N ILE A 41 8.38 -2.95 -12.16
CA ILE A 41 7.65 -4.11 -11.63
C ILE A 41 8.22 -5.36 -12.27
N ILE A 42 8.65 -6.31 -11.44
CA ILE A 42 9.02 -7.66 -11.87
C ILE A 42 7.79 -8.53 -11.66
N VAL A 43 7.20 -9.03 -12.76
CA VAL A 43 6.11 -10.02 -12.69
C VAL A 43 6.72 -11.42 -12.73
N LYS A 44 6.51 -12.20 -11.67
CA LYS A 44 7.13 -13.53 -11.52
C LYS A 44 6.39 -14.63 -12.28
N ILE A 45 5.14 -14.39 -12.66
CA ILE A 45 4.27 -15.38 -13.30
C ILE A 45 3.90 -14.95 -14.72
N LEU A 46 4.22 -15.79 -15.70
CA LEU A 46 4.10 -15.46 -17.13
C LEU A 46 2.67 -15.16 -17.56
N TRP A 47 1.68 -15.94 -17.10
CA TRP A 47 0.28 -15.71 -17.48
C TRP A 47 -0.26 -14.39 -16.91
N ILE A 48 0.16 -14.00 -15.70
CA ILE A 48 -0.18 -12.71 -15.08
C ILE A 48 0.42 -11.56 -15.90
N SER A 49 1.67 -11.70 -16.34
CA SER A 49 2.31 -10.70 -17.20
C SER A 49 1.52 -10.50 -18.50
N LYS A 50 1.04 -11.59 -19.12
CA LYS A 50 0.21 -11.54 -20.33
C LYS A 50 -1.15 -10.91 -20.05
N ALA A 51 -1.81 -11.31 -18.96
CA ALA A 51 -3.14 -10.83 -18.58
C ALA A 51 -3.15 -9.34 -18.19
N LEU A 52 -2.10 -8.86 -17.51
CA LEU A 52 -1.95 -7.44 -17.18
C LEU A 52 -1.66 -6.59 -18.44
N GLY A 53 -0.79 -7.08 -19.33
CA GLY A 53 -0.38 -6.34 -20.51
C GLY A 53 0.40 -5.05 -20.20
N VAL A 54 1.19 -4.62 -21.19
CA VAL A 54 2.21 -3.56 -21.01
C VAL A 54 1.60 -2.24 -20.49
N ASN A 55 0.46 -1.81 -21.04
CA ASN A 55 -0.16 -0.54 -20.66
C ASN A 55 -0.59 -0.47 -19.20
N ASN A 56 -1.04 -1.60 -18.62
CA ASN A 56 -1.45 -1.60 -17.21
C ASN A 56 -0.24 -1.71 -16.28
N ILE A 57 0.81 -2.42 -16.70
CA ILE A 57 2.09 -2.44 -15.99
C ILE A 57 2.65 -1.02 -15.88
N ILE A 58 2.66 -0.26 -16.99
CA ILE A 58 3.12 1.14 -17.00
C ILE A 58 2.27 2.02 -16.07
N LYS A 59 0.93 1.90 -16.11
CA LYS A 59 0.05 2.62 -15.19
C LYS A 59 0.40 2.31 -13.74
N LYS A 60 0.57 1.03 -13.40
CA LYS A 60 0.95 0.61 -12.04
C LYS A 60 2.32 1.16 -11.63
N ILE A 61 3.32 1.16 -12.51
CA ILE A 61 4.63 1.77 -12.24
C ILE A 61 4.49 3.26 -11.90
N ASN A 62 3.78 4.03 -12.72
CA ASN A 62 3.59 5.46 -12.48
C ASN A 62 2.93 5.74 -11.12
N LEU A 63 1.94 4.93 -10.75
CA LEU A 63 1.26 5.01 -9.47
C LEU A 63 2.14 4.66 -8.28
N LEU A 64 3.06 3.68 -8.44
CA LEU A 64 4.04 3.33 -7.42
C LEU A 64 5.07 4.46 -7.24
N VAL A 65 5.47 5.10 -8.33
CA VAL A 65 6.33 6.30 -8.28
C VAL A 65 5.62 7.46 -7.59
N GLU A 66 4.32 7.68 -7.83
CA GLU A 66 3.51 8.63 -7.04
C GLU A 66 3.48 8.21 -5.55
N HIS A 67 3.37 6.91 -5.27
CA HIS A 67 3.31 6.37 -3.91
C HIS A 67 4.61 6.59 -3.13
N GLU A 68 5.78 6.61 -3.79
CA GLU A 68 7.05 6.99 -3.16
C GLU A 68 6.95 8.35 -2.45
N GLN A 69 6.27 9.33 -3.06
CA GLN A 69 6.13 10.66 -2.48
C GLN A 69 5.18 10.66 -1.28
N HIS A 70 4.12 9.85 -1.31
CA HIS A 70 3.21 9.69 -0.18
C HIS A 70 3.89 9.01 1.01
N PHE A 71 4.66 7.94 0.78
CA PHE A 71 5.46 7.31 1.83
C PHE A 71 6.51 8.26 2.42
N ARG A 72 7.16 9.05 1.57
CA ARG A 72 8.08 10.10 2.03
C ARG A 72 7.36 11.08 2.97
N TRP A 73 6.19 11.59 2.59
CA TRP A 73 5.43 12.50 3.45
C TRP A 73 5.00 11.85 4.76
N THR A 74 4.52 10.60 4.71
CA THR A 74 4.14 9.85 5.91
C THR A 74 5.32 9.71 6.88
N ILE A 75 6.49 9.29 6.39
CA ILE A 75 7.68 9.14 7.22
C ILE A 75 8.07 10.48 7.83
N GLN A 76 8.18 11.52 7.02
CA GLN A 76 8.56 12.86 7.49
C GLN A 76 7.60 13.41 8.55
N PHE A 77 6.31 13.12 8.39
CA PHE A 77 5.28 13.60 9.29
C PHE A 77 5.28 12.84 10.62
N LEU A 78 5.30 11.52 10.59
CA LEU A 78 5.27 10.69 11.80
C LEU A 78 6.59 10.74 12.59
N SER A 79 7.73 10.94 11.92
CA SER A 79 9.03 11.08 12.58
C SER A 79 9.33 12.52 13.04
N ARG A 80 8.40 13.48 12.86
CA ARG A 80 8.68 14.91 13.10
C ARG A 80 9.08 15.20 14.55
N ASN A 81 8.51 14.47 15.49
CA ASN A 81 8.76 14.63 16.91
C ASN A 81 9.88 13.72 17.44
N ASP A 82 10.50 12.88 16.58
CA ASP A 82 11.66 12.09 17.01
C ASP A 82 12.86 13.01 17.23
N THR A 83 13.49 12.89 18.39
CA THR A 83 14.71 13.64 18.76
C THR A 83 15.94 13.24 17.93
N ASN A 84 15.93 12.05 17.32
CA ASN A 84 16.99 11.58 16.43
C ASN A 84 16.49 11.54 14.98
N HIS A 85 16.62 12.65 14.29
CA HIS A 85 16.18 12.77 12.89
C HIS A 85 16.93 11.88 11.89
N ASN A 86 18.07 11.30 12.28
CA ASN A 86 18.84 10.35 11.48
C ASN A 86 18.43 8.89 11.73
N ARG A 87 17.52 8.63 12.67
CA ARG A 87 16.98 7.30 12.92
C ARG A 87 16.21 6.83 11.68
N ASN A 88 16.41 5.56 11.34
CA ASN A 88 15.61 4.89 10.34
C ASN A 88 14.25 4.51 10.93
N HIS A 89 13.19 4.88 10.22
CA HIS A 89 11.83 4.46 10.47
C HIS A 89 11.33 3.58 9.34
N THR A 90 10.37 2.73 9.68
CA THR A 90 9.69 1.83 8.74
C THR A 90 8.21 2.18 8.68
N ALA A 91 7.71 2.51 7.49
CA ALA A 91 6.29 2.65 7.24
C ALA A 91 5.83 1.50 6.35
N GLN A 92 4.79 0.79 6.75
CA GLN A 92 4.23 -0.31 5.97
C GLN A 92 2.74 -0.09 5.75
N LEU A 93 2.29 -0.47 4.56
CA LEU A 93 0.89 -0.52 4.19
C LEU A 93 0.60 -1.93 3.69
N LEU A 94 -0.36 -2.60 4.30
CA LEU A 94 -0.87 -3.88 3.87
C LEU A 94 -2.27 -3.68 3.31
N ALA A 95 -2.47 -3.95 2.03
CA ALA A 95 -3.77 -3.92 1.37
C ALA A 95 -4.19 -5.36 1.06
N GLU A 96 -5.24 -5.83 1.72
CA GLU A 96 -5.76 -7.18 1.58
C GLU A 96 -7.15 -7.15 0.95
N CYS A 97 -7.38 -8.02 -0.03
CA CYS A 97 -8.68 -8.16 -0.65
C CYS A 97 -9.02 -9.61 -0.93
N GLU A 98 -10.26 -9.97 -0.64
CA GLU A 98 -10.85 -11.25 -0.99
C GLU A 98 -11.82 -11.05 -2.15
N ILE A 99 -11.68 -11.88 -3.17
CA ILE A 99 -12.49 -11.86 -4.38
C ILE A 99 -13.22 -13.20 -4.48
N ASP A 100 -14.55 -13.15 -4.58
CA ASP A 100 -15.36 -14.32 -4.88
C ASP A 100 -16.27 -14.06 -6.07
N ASN A 101 -16.23 -14.95 -7.07
CA ASN A 101 -16.96 -14.80 -8.33
C ASN A 101 -16.87 -13.38 -8.94
N ASN A 102 -15.67 -12.79 -8.97
CA ASN A 102 -15.38 -11.44 -9.45
C ASN A 102 -15.99 -10.28 -8.63
N ILE A 103 -16.53 -10.57 -7.45
CA ILE A 103 -17.03 -9.59 -6.49
C ILE A 103 -15.98 -9.45 -5.37
N THR A 104 -15.69 -8.22 -4.93
CA THR A 104 -14.88 -8.05 -3.69
C THR A 104 -15.81 -8.35 -2.54
N VAL A 105 -15.43 -9.29 -1.69
CA VAL A 105 -16.20 -9.70 -0.51
C VAL A 105 -15.56 -9.27 0.80
N LYS A 106 -14.28 -8.90 0.77
CA LYS A 106 -13.59 -8.19 1.85
C LYS A 106 -12.47 -7.34 1.29
N SER A 107 -12.21 -6.20 1.91
CA SER A 107 -11.12 -5.32 1.53
C SER A 107 -10.64 -4.53 2.74
N HIS A 108 -9.41 -4.81 3.20
CA HIS A 108 -8.81 -4.19 4.37
C HIS A 108 -7.53 -3.45 4.01
N ILE A 109 -7.26 -2.38 4.75
CA ILE A 109 -5.95 -1.73 4.75
C ILE A 109 -5.46 -1.62 6.18
N TYR A 110 -4.19 -1.98 6.39
CA TYR A 110 -3.49 -1.84 7.65
C TYR A 110 -2.33 -0.88 7.47
N LEU A 111 -2.20 0.08 8.37
CA LEU A 111 -1.09 1.02 8.43
C LEU A 111 -0.22 0.68 9.64
N ILE A 112 1.06 0.45 9.38
CA ILE A 112 2.03 -0.05 10.36
C ILE A 112 3.23 0.88 10.37
N TRP A 113 3.61 1.35 11.55
CA TRP A 113 4.72 2.28 11.78
C TRP A 113 5.70 1.67 12.76
N ASP A 114 6.97 1.54 12.38
CA ASP A 114 8.03 0.89 13.15
C ASP A 114 7.62 -0.51 13.68
N GLY A 115 6.87 -1.25 12.86
CA GLY A 115 6.37 -2.58 13.18
C GLY A 115 5.11 -2.61 14.04
N VAL A 116 4.54 -1.45 14.41
CA VAL A 116 3.32 -1.33 15.22
C VAL A 116 2.16 -0.88 14.34
N GLU A 117 1.09 -1.67 14.29
CA GLU A 117 -0.16 -1.27 13.65
C GLU A 117 -0.80 -0.10 14.40
N TYR A 118 -1.14 0.97 13.69
CA TYR A 118 -1.69 2.19 14.30
C TYR A 118 -3.08 2.56 13.77
N PHE A 119 -3.40 2.20 12.52
CA PHE A 119 -4.75 2.26 12.00
C PHE A 119 -5.05 1.07 11.09
N ARG A 120 -6.32 0.69 11.04
CA ARG A 120 -6.88 -0.17 9.99
C ARG A 120 -8.21 0.36 9.50
N ILE A 121 -8.59 -0.04 8.29
CA ILE A 121 -9.91 0.25 7.74
C ILE A 121 -10.44 -1.00 7.05
N ASP A 122 -11.69 -1.33 7.38
CA ASP A 122 -12.54 -2.15 6.53
C ASP A 122 -13.19 -1.23 5.50
N GLU A 123 -12.86 -1.44 4.22
CA GLU A 123 -13.34 -0.62 3.11
C GLU A 123 -14.86 -0.72 2.91
N GLU A 124 -15.50 -1.80 3.38
CA GLU A 124 -16.95 -1.97 3.30
C GLU A 124 -17.67 -1.13 4.34
N VAL A 125 -17.08 -1.00 5.54
CA VAL A 125 -17.58 -0.12 6.61
C VAL A 125 -17.23 1.34 6.31
N GLY A 126 -16.05 1.58 5.74
CA GLY A 126 -15.61 2.90 5.27
C GLY A 126 -15.08 3.83 6.37
N HIS A 127 -14.79 3.32 7.56
CA HIS A 127 -14.29 4.10 8.70
C HIS A 127 -12.94 3.57 9.18
N TRP A 128 -12.02 4.48 9.51
CA TRP A 128 -10.74 4.13 10.12
C TRP A 128 -10.94 3.76 11.59
N GLU A 129 -10.37 2.64 11.98
CA GLU A 129 -10.24 2.22 13.37
C GLU A 129 -8.83 2.57 13.87
N ASN A 130 -8.76 3.35 14.94
CA ASN A 130 -7.51 3.63 15.63
C ASN A 130 -7.13 2.45 16.53
N ILE A 131 -6.01 1.79 16.23
CA ILE A 131 -5.53 0.62 16.96
C ILE A 131 -4.55 1.00 18.06
N ASN A 132 -3.70 1.99 17.77
CA ASN A 132 -2.79 2.56 18.76
C ASN A 132 -3.26 3.98 19.16
N PRO A 133 -3.71 4.19 20.41
CA PRO A 133 -4.18 5.49 20.91
C PRO A 133 -3.19 6.64 20.75
N GLU A 134 -1.88 6.36 20.73
CA GLU A 134 -0.84 7.38 20.53
C GLU A 134 -0.97 8.10 19.17
N PHE A 135 -1.55 7.43 18.18
CA PHE A 135 -1.73 7.96 16.82
C PHE A 135 -3.12 8.55 16.59
N LYS A 136 -3.99 8.58 17.61
CA LYS A 136 -5.39 9.02 17.49
C LYS A 136 -5.50 10.45 16.94
N GLU A 137 -4.56 11.32 17.30
CA GLU A 137 -4.53 12.69 16.79
C GLU A 137 -4.43 12.76 15.27
N TYR A 138 -3.93 11.74 14.58
CA TYR A 138 -3.76 11.72 13.12
C TYR A 138 -4.98 11.19 12.35
N GLN A 139 -6.02 10.71 13.03
CA GLN A 139 -7.19 10.13 12.38
C GLN A 139 -7.85 11.10 11.40
N HIS A 140 -7.96 12.37 11.77
CA HIS A 140 -8.55 13.42 10.91
C HIS A 140 -7.81 13.60 9.57
N ILE A 141 -6.51 13.29 9.52
CA ILE A 141 -5.71 13.35 8.28
C ILE A 141 -6.15 12.22 7.35
N LEU A 142 -6.26 11.00 7.89
CA LEU A 142 -6.67 9.81 7.13
C LEU A 142 -8.11 9.91 6.61
N GLU A 143 -8.98 10.61 7.35
CA GLU A 143 -10.37 10.88 6.98
C GLU A 143 -10.52 12.07 6.03
N SER A 144 -9.46 12.83 5.76
CA SER A 144 -9.52 13.97 4.85
C SER A 144 -9.90 13.54 3.41
N PRO A 145 -10.53 14.42 2.60
CA PRO A 145 -10.91 14.11 1.23
C PRO A 145 -9.74 13.66 0.35
N PHE A 146 -8.55 14.24 0.58
CA PHE A 146 -7.33 13.89 -0.16
C PHE A 146 -6.94 12.43 0.07
N TRP A 147 -6.73 12.04 1.34
CA TRP A 147 -6.30 10.69 1.70
C TRP A 147 -7.38 9.65 1.40
N THR A 148 -8.66 10.00 1.58
CA THR A 148 -9.78 9.15 1.18
C THR A 148 -9.81 8.87 -0.32
N THR A 149 -9.60 9.90 -1.15
CA THR A 149 -9.56 9.74 -2.62
C THR A 149 -8.36 8.90 -3.05
N LEU A 150 -7.20 9.16 -2.45
CA LEU A 150 -5.97 8.45 -2.74
C LEU A 150 -6.06 6.96 -2.38
N ARG A 151 -6.59 6.65 -1.19
CA ARG A 151 -6.89 5.30 -0.72
C ARG A 151 -7.76 4.54 -1.73
N LYS A 152 -8.92 5.10 -2.12
CA LYS A 152 -9.84 4.47 -3.08
C LYS A 152 -9.18 4.23 -4.45
N ARG A 153 -8.36 5.18 -4.91
CA ARG A 153 -7.59 5.03 -6.17
C ARG A 153 -6.64 3.85 -6.09
N TYR A 154 -5.88 3.73 -5.00
CA TYR A 154 -4.95 2.61 -4.79
C TYR A 154 -5.65 1.27 -4.63
N MET A 155 -6.74 1.20 -3.84
CA MET A 155 -7.49 -0.06 -3.67
C MET A 155 -8.13 -0.56 -4.96
N LYS A 156 -8.59 0.34 -5.83
CA LYS A 156 -9.06 -0.06 -7.16
C LYS A 156 -7.96 -0.76 -7.97
N LEU A 157 -6.72 -0.28 -7.89
CA LEU A 157 -5.59 -0.84 -8.64
C LEU A 157 -5.06 -2.14 -8.05
N TYR A 158 -5.03 -2.23 -6.72
CA TYR A 158 -4.54 -3.41 -6.01
C TYR A 158 -5.58 -4.54 -6.05
N CYS A 159 -6.86 -4.23 -5.93
CA CYS A 159 -7.88 -5.26 -5.71
C CYS A 159 -8.90 -5.41 -6.84
N VAL A 160 -9.20 -4.36 -7.60
CA VAL A 160 -10.28 -4.39 -8.61
C VAL A 160 -9.76 -4.68 -10.01
N ASP A 161 -8.65 -4.08 -10.42
CA ASP A 161 -8.11 -4.23 -11.79
C ASP A 161 -7.59 -5.65 -12.10
N LEU A 162 -7.37 -6.49 -11.08
CA LEU A 162 -7.03 -7.91 -11.22
C LEU A 162 -8.26 -8.80 -11.44
N LYS A 163 -9.47 -8.38 -11.03
CA LYS A 163 -10.71 -9.18 -11.10
C LYS A 163 -11.16 -9.58 -12.50
N GLY A 164 -10.81 -8.80 -13.52
CA GLY A 164 -11.22 -9.07 -14.89
C GLY A 164 -10.23 -9.92 -15.70
N ARG A 165 -9.18 -10.43 -15.04
CA ARG A 165 -7.97 -10.95 -15.69
C ARG A 165 -7.42 -12.23 -15.06
N ILE A 166 -8.02 -12.66 -13.95
CA ILE A 166 -7.79 -13.92 -13.24
C ILE A 166 -9.11 -14.69 -13.33
#